data_AF-A0A6S7KH20-F1
#
_entry.id   AF-A0A6S7KH20-F1
#
_cell.length_a   1.000
_cell.length_b   1.000
_cell.length_c   1.000
_cell.angle_alpha   90.00
_cell.angle_beta   90.00
_cell.angle_gamma   90.00
#
_symmetry.space_group_name_H-M   'P 1'
#
loop_
_entity.id
_entity.type
_entity.pdbx_description
1 polymer ?
#
loop_
_entity_poly.entity_id
_entity_poly.type
_entity_poly.pdbx_seq_one_letter_code
_entity_poly.pdbx_strand_id
1 'polypeptide(L)'
;MFTFKEEKMQSKQRTLVGQSGTLSLGEVSEVNEVNVSGETSTVTIDSAYLEKESKIYGRSGNLVDLSEYQKAVNDASLELAKQDCSLLQDRGELFACARKRVDDEGYSYKKKVSRSTAFGKQTTQSKQTKKCQYLHNEMRKDKIQELSGAIQNHNETISLLEKQKQKYSNTEKFLEAAEINKSILEIHQERQLKTKELAKLEKAETKSRNSKKRKTSSTERKSSKSGALTEWLFSDDTSLKENPVNQEH
;
A
#
# COMPACT_ATOMS: atom_id res chain seq x y z
N MET A 1 34.20 -22.81 1.09
CA MET A 1 34.60 -22.68 -0.33
C MET A 1 33.35 -22.74 -1.17
N PHE A 2 32.93 -21.64 -1.76
CA PHE A 2 31.80 -21.59 -2.70
C PHE A 2 32.33 -21.09 -4.04
N THR A 3 32.24 -21.92 -5.08
CA THR A 3 32.58 -21.55 -6.46
C THR A 3 31.34 -21.03 -7.16
N PHE A 4 31.38 -19.79 -7.64
CA PHE A 4 30.32 -19.18 -8.43
C PHE A 4 30.60 -19.43 -9.93
N LYS A 5 29.68 -20.10 -10.64
CA LYS A 5 29.73 -20.20 -12.11
C LYS A 5 29.06 -18.97 -12.69
N GLU A 6 29.83 -18.16 -13.40
CA GLU A 6 29.34 -17.00 -14.12
C GLU A 6 28.85 -17.43 -15.52
N GLU A 7 27.54 -17.52 -15.71
CA GLU A 7 26.95 -17.68 -17.05
C GLU A 7 26.91 -16.33 -17.77
N LYS A 8 27.81 -16.14 -18.73
CA LYS A 8 27.81 -14.95 -19.60
C LYS A 8 26.63 -15.02 -20.57
N MET A 9 25.67 -14.10 -20.43
CA MET A 9 24.66 -13.84 -21.45
C MET A 9 25.29 -13.12 -22.65
N GLN A 10 25.42 -13.82 -23.78
CA GLN A 10 25.79 -13.20 -25.05
C GLN A 10 24.55 -12.57 -25.70
N SER A 11 24.54 -11.25 -25.84
CA SER A 11 23.58 -10.54 -26.67
C SER A 11 23.96 -10.73 -28.14
N LYS A 12 23.19 -11.54 -28.88
CA LYS A 12 23.36 -11.71 -30.32
C LYS A 12 22.45 -10.71 -31.04
N GLN A 13 22.99 -9.57 -31.45
CA GLN A 13 22.29 -8.64 -32.33
C GLN A 13 22.38 -9.15 -33.78
N ARG A 14 21.25 -9.16 -34.49
CA ARG A 14 21.17 -9.51 -35.92
C ARG A 14 20.73 -8.28 -36.69
N THR A 15 21.49 -7.91 -37.72
CA THR A 15 21.19 -6.77 -38.58
C THR A 15 20.54 -7.27 -39.86
N LEU A 16 19.45 -6.62 -40.29
CA LEU A 16 18.80 -6.91 -41.57
C LEU A 16 19.61 -6.29 -42.70
N VAL A 17 19.92 -7.08 -43.73
CA VAL A 17 20.61 -6.60 -44.93
C VAL A 17 19.67 -6.80 -46.12
N GLY A 18 19.46 -5.74 -46.90
CA GLY A 18 18.63 -5.77 -48.10
C GLY A 18 19.49 -5.58 -49.34
N GLN A 19 19.43 -6.53 -50.27
CA GLN A 19 19.85 -6.31 -51.65
C GLN A 19 18.72 -6.76 -52.58
N SER A 20 18.37 -5.90 -53.55
CA SER A 20 17.43 -6.21 -54.65
C SER A 20 16.08 -6.82 -54.21
N GLY A 21 15.36 -6.10 -53.35
CA GLY A 21 13.92 -6.33 -53.11
C GLY A 21 13.56 -7.56 -52.26
N THR A 22 14.54 -8.29 -51.71
CA THR A 22 14.29 -9.37 -50.73
C THR A 22 15.12 -9.12 -49.46
N LEU A 23 14.44 -9.13 -48.30
CA LEU A 23 15.06 -8.96 -46.98
C LEU A 23 15.49 -10.34 -46.46
N SER A 24 16.77 -10.49 -46.12
CA SER A 24 17.31 -11.70 -45.47
C SER A 24 18.09 -11.33 -44.20
N LEU A 25 18.14 -12.27 -43.25
CA LEU A 25 18.91 -12.14 -42.01
C LEU A 25 20.38 -12.38 -42.32
N GLY A 26 21.22 -11.36 -42.10
CA GLY A 26 22.67 -11.45 -42.32
C GLY A 26 23.35 -12.45 -41.38
N GLU A 27 24.47 -12.99 -41.84
CA GLU A 27 25.36 -13.89 -41.10
C GLU A 27 25.96 -13.19 -39.87
N VAL A 28 26.14 -13.95 -38.78
CA VAL A 28 26.59 -13.43 -37.49
C VAL A 28 28.09 -13.15 -37.57
N SER A 29 28.49 -11.88 -37.55
CA SER A 29 29.90 -11.51 -37.38
C SER A 29 30.39 -11.88 -35.98
N GLU A 30 31.35 -12.79 -35.90
CA GLU A 30 32.09 -13.08 -34.67
C GLU A 30 32.94 -11.87 -34.29
N VAL A 31 32.77 -11.35 -33.07
CA VAL A 31 33.53 -10.20 -32.56
C VAL A 31 34.69 -10.72 -31.72
N ASN A 32 35.88 -10.27 -32.10
CA ASN A 32 37.18 -10.52 -31.47
C ASN A 32 37.13 -10.62 -29.94
N GLU A 33 37.64 -11.74 -29.42
CA GLU A 33 37.95 -11.94 -28.01
C GLU A 33 39.16 -11.09 -27.62
N VAL A 34 38.92 -9.97 -26.92
CA VAL A 34 39.99 -9.27 -26.21
C VAL A 34 40.20 -9.98 -24.87
N ASN A 35 41.21 -10.84 -24.85
CA ASN A 35 41.74 -11.48 -23.65
C ASN A 35 42.41 -10.42 -22.77
N VAL A 36 41.72 -9.94 -21.73
CA VAL A 36 42.35 -9.17 -20.65
C VAL A 36 42.56 -10.11 -19.47
N SER A 37 43.76 -10.65 -19.38
CA SER A 37 44.27 -11.38 -18.22
C SER A 37 44.35 -10.44 -17.01
N GLY A 38 43.44 -10.62 -16.06
CA GLY A 38 43.45 -9.91 -14.78
C GLY A 38 44.56 -10.44 -13.86
N GLU A 39 45.70 -9.76 -13.86
CA GLU A 39 46.70 -9.87 -12.79
C GLU A 39 46.24 -9.04 -11.59
N THR A 40 45.77 -9.69 -10.52
CA THR A 40 45.43 -9.03 -9.27
C THR A 40 46.72 -8.72 -8.50
N SER A 41 47.29 -7.55 -8.74
CA SER A 41 48.33 -6.98 -7.87
C SER A 41 47.68 -6.53 -6.56
N THR A 42 48.09 -7.14 -5.45
CA THR A 42 47.63 -6.75 -4.11
C THR A 42 48.31 -5.44 -3.71
N VAL A 43 47.71 -4.31 -4.08
CA VAL A 43 48.14 -3.00 -3.60
C VAL A 43 47.62 -2.82 -2.17
N THR A 44 48.53 -2.71 -1.21
CA THR A 44 48.20 -2.34 0.17
C THR A 44 47.82 -0.87 0.21
N ILE A 45 46.54 -0.56 0.06
CA ILE A 45 46.02 0.81 0.15
C ILE A 45 45.71 1.11 1.62
N ASP A 46 46.15 2.28 2.09
CA ASP A 46 45.87 2.75 3.44
C ASP A 46 44.36 2.88 3.69
N SER A 47 43.87 2.27 4.78
CA SER A 47 42.44 2.29 5.15
C SER A 47 41.88 3.71 5.27
N ALA A 48 42.68 4.65 5.80
CA ALA A 48 42.28 6.05 5.95
C ALA A 48 42.12 6.77 4.60
N TYR A 49 42.90 6.40 3.60
CA TYR A 49 42.78 6.92 2.24
C TYR A 49 41.49 6.42 1.59
N LEU A 50 41.20 5.13 1.76
CA LEU A 50 40.01 4.48 1.22
C LEU A 50 38.73 5.07 1.80
N GLU A 51 38.68 5.36 3.10
CA GLU A 51 37.55 6.05 3.75
C GLU A 51 37.33 7.47 3.25
N LYS A 52 38.40 8.18 2.88
CA LYS A 52 38.30 9.54 2.36
C LYS A 52 37.81 9.56 0.92
N GLU A 53 38.35 8.68 0.08
CA GLU A 53 38.04 8.64 -1.35
C GLU A 53 36.72 7.95 -1.67
N SER A 54 36.29 6.97 -0.88
CA SER A 54 35.01 6.27 -1.07
C SER A 54 33.78 7.12 -0.71
N LYS A 55 33.93 8.28 -0.05
CA LYS A 55 32.81 9.16 0.31
C LYS A 55 32.16 9.80 -0.93
N ILE A 56 30.90 9.41 -1.19
CA ILE A 56 30.06 9.96 -2.25
C ILE A 56 29.46 11.32 -1.84
N TYR A 57 28.90 11.41 -0.63
CA TYR A 57 28.30 12.62 -0.08
C TYR A 57 29.17 13.22 1.03
N GLY A 58 29.19 14.54 1.16
CA GLY A 58 29.89 15.25 2.25
C GLY A 58 31.41 15.37 2.09
N ARG A 59 31.96 15.15 0.89
CA ARG A 59 33.41 15.21 0.63
C ARG A 59 34.03 16.59 0.84
N SER A 60 33.29 17.67 0.57
CA SER A 60 33.81 19.04 0.55
C SER A 60 33.95 19.71 1.91
N GLY A 61 33.82 18.96 3.02
CA GLY A 61 34.07 19.50 4.38
C GLY A 61 33.03 20.50 4.88
N ASN A 62 32.01 20.85 4.08
CA ASN A 62 30.87 21.61 4.55
C ASN A 62 30.08 20.74 5.54
N LEU A 63 30.02 21.16 6.80
CA LEU A 63 29.21 20.53 7.87
C LEU A 63 27.72 20.63 7.53
N VAL A 64 27.27 19.79 6.62
CA VAL A 64 25.86 19.55 6.35
C VAL A 64 25.54 18.19 6.93
N ASP A 65 24.56 18.13 7.82
CA ASP A 65 24.08 16.86 8.36
C ASP A 65 23.60 15.96 7.21
N LEU A 66 24.32 14.86 6.95
CA LEU A 66 23.96 13.92 5.92
C LEU A 66 22.63 13.25 6.27
N SER A 67 21.74 13.16 5.28
CA SER A 67 20.52 12.36 5.38
C SER A 67 20.86 10.88 5.61
N GLU A 68 19.98 10.13 6.26
CA GLU A 68 20.12 8.68 6.46
C GLU A 68 20.45 7.93 5.17
N TYR A 69 19.83 8.32 4.05
CA TYR A 69 20.11 7.73 2.74
C TYR A 69 21.54 8.01 2.28
N GLN A 70 22.03 9.24 2.48
CA GLN A 70 23.37 9.63 2.07
C GLN A 70 24.44 8.93 2.91
N LYS A 71 24.16 8.69 4.20
CA LYS A 71 25.00 7.87 5.07
C LYS A 71 25.02 6.42 4.57
N ALA A 72 23.87 5.82 4.33
CA ALA A 72 23.78 4.45 3.80
C ALA A 72 24.52 4.26 2.46
N VAL A 73 24.43 5.24 1.55
CA VAL A 73 25.18 5.19 0.28
C VAL A 73 26.69 5.32 0.49
N ASN A 74 27.14 6.15 1.44
CA ASN A 74 28.56 6.25 1.78
C ASN A 74 29.10 4.97 2.44
N ASP A 75 28.29 4.30 3.26
CA ASP A 75 28.65 3.04 3.89
C ASP A 75 28.76 1.93 2.82
N ALA A 76 27.78 1.86 1.91
CA ALA A 76 27.81 0.92 0.78
C ALA A 76 28.99 1.18 -0.18
N SER A 77 29.34 2.44 -0.44
CA SER A 77 30.49 2.76 -1.30
C SER A 77 31.82 2.41 -0.63
N LEU A 78 31.92 2.53 0.69
CA LEU A 78 33.10 2.07 1.44
C LEU A 78 33.26 0.55 1.34
N GLU A 79 32.18 -0.21 1.48
CA GLU A 79 32.20 -1.66 1.34
C GLU A 79 32.59 -2.12 -0.07
N LEU A 80 32.07 -1.45 -1.10
CA LEU A 80 32.44 -1.72 -2.49
C LEU A 80 33.92 -1.38 -2.77
N ALA A 81 34.41 -0.26 -2.24
CA ALA A 81 35.82 0.13 -2.41
C ALA A 81 36.80 -0.83 -1.71
N LYS A 82 36.37 -1.48 -0.61
CA LYS A 82 37.14 -2.54 0.06
C LYS A 82 37.19 -3.84 -0.76
N GLN A 83 36.19 -4.08 -1.59
CA GLN A 83 36.12 -5.26 -2.46
C GLN A 83 36.92 -5.01 -3.75
N ASP A 84 36.62 -3.92 -4.44
CA ASP A 84 37.24 -3.55 -5.71
C ASP A 84 37.80 -2.12 -5.65
N CYS A 85 39.11 -2.01 -5.46
CA CYS A 85 39.77 -0.71 -5.34
C CYS A 85 39.80 0.09 -6.65
N SER A 86 39.67 -0.55 -7.81
CA SER A 86 39.62 0.11 -9.12
C SER A 86 38.42 1.06 -9.25
N LEU A 87 37.31 0.77 -8.56
CA LEU A 87 36.09 1.60 -8.56
C LEU A 87 36.32 2.99 -7.93
N LEU A 88 37.41 3.20 -7.19
CA LEU A 88 37.76 4.52 -6.66
C LEU A 88 38.14 5.51 -7.77
N GLN A 89 38.62 5.03 -8.92
CA GLN A 89 38.95 5.86 -10.08
C GLN A 89 37.65 6.33 -10.76
N ASP A 90 36.68 5.43 -10.93
CA ASP A 90 35.40 5.69 -11.59
C ASP A 90 34.26 5.95 -10.61
N ARG A 91 34.25 7.18 -10.06
CA ARG A 91 33.26 7.63 -9.08
C ARG A 91 31.80 7.45 -9.54
N GLY A 92 31.54 7.63 -10.84
CA GLY A 92 30.20 7.47 -11.41
C GLY A 92 29.68 6.04 -11.28
N GLU A 93 30.55 5.06 -11.55
CA GLU A 93 30.24 3.63 -11.43
C GLU A 93 30.12 3.22 -9.96
N LEU A 94 31.04 3.69 -9.11
CA LEU A 94 30.97 3.46 -7.66
C LEU A 94 29.65 3.95 -7.08
N PHE A 95 29.17 5.13 -7.51
CA PHE A 95 27.87 5.65 -7.07
C PHE A 95 26.70 4.80 -7.56
N ALA A 96 26.72 4.35 -8.83
CA ALA A 96 25.67 3.51 -9.39
C ALA A 96 25.57 2.17 -8.66
N CYS A 97 26.71 1.52 -8.41
CA CYS A 97 26.79 0.27 -7.66
C CYS A 97 26.37 0.45 -6.19
N ALA A 98 26.84 1.51 -5.51
CA ALA A 98 26.47 1.78 -4.13
C ALA A 98 24.96 2.06 -3.98
N ARG A 99 24.39 2.83 -4.90
CA ARG A 99 22.94 3.08 -4.93
C ARG A 99 22.13 1.80 -5.13
N LYS A 100 22.55 0.95 -6.07
CA LYS A 100 21.90 -0.33 -6.33
C LYS A 100 21.96 -1.25 -5.11
N ARG A 101 23.10 -1.29 -4.42
CA ARG A 101 23.27 -2.07 -3.19
C ARG A 101 22.32 -1.60 -2.07
N VAL A 102 22.21 -0.30 -1.85
CA VAL A 102 21.26 0.29 -0.87
C VAL A 102 19.81 0.00 -1.25
N ASP A 103 19.48 -0.02 -2.54
CA ASP A 103 18.16 -0.42 -3.04
C ASP A 103 17.87 -1.90 -2.79
N ASP A 104 18.84 -2.78 -3.06
CA ASP A 104 18.73 -4.23 -2.90
C ASP A 104 18.67 -4.65 -1.42
N GLU A 105 19.37 -3.93 -0.53
CA GLU A 105 19.30 -4.07 0.93
C GLU A 105 17.95 -3.58 1.51
N GLY A 106 17.10 -2.97 0.67
CA GLY A 106 15.73 -2.62 1.01
C GLY A 106 15.59 -1.28 1.73
N TYR A 107 16.44 -0.30 1.40
CA TYR A 107 16.35 1.03 2.00
C TYR A 107 14.93 1.63 1.87
N SER A 108 14.36 2.01 3.01
CA SER A 108 13.01 2.55 3.08
C SER A 108 13.01 4.06 2.77
N TYR A 109 12.82 4.40 1.50
CA TYR A 109 12.66 5.80 1.08
C TYR A 109 11.50 6.51 1.79
N LYS A 110 11.76 7.74 2.27
CA LYS A 110 10.75 8.59 2.93
C LYS A 110 9.52 8.83 2.04
N LYS A 111 9.75 8.99 0.73
CA LYS A 111 8.68 9.01 -0.28
C LYS A 111 8.53 7.58 -0.81
N LYS A 112 7.34 7.01 -0.62
CA LYS A 112 7.01 5.70 -1.19
C LYS A 112 7.17 5.76 -2.70
N VAL A 113 7.69 4.66 -3.25
CA VAL A 113 7.75 4.38 -4.69
C VAL A 113 6.46 4.84 -5.36
N SER A 114 6.58 5.64 -6.43
CA SER A 114 5.42 6.13 -7.18
C SER A 114 4.51 4.96 -7.53
N ARG A 115 3.18 5.18 -7.50
CA ARG A 115 2.20 4.15 -7.87
C ARG A 115 2.43 3.59 -9.28
N SER A 116 3.07 4.35 -10.16
CA SER A 116 3.41 3.95 -11.52
C SER A 116 4.57 2.94 -11.61
N THR A 117 5.50 2.94 -10.66
CA THR A 117 6.64 2.00 -10.64
C THR A 117 6.36 0.75 -9.81
N ALA A 118 5.19 0.68 -9.17
CA ALA A 118 4.71 -0.50 -8.44
C ALA A 118 4.07 -1.57 -9.34
N PHE A 119 3.89 -1.31 -10.64
CA PHE A 119 3.51 -2.35 -11.60
C PHE A 119 4.74 -3.20 -11.93
N GLY A 120 4.72 -4.47 -11.51
CA GLY A 120 5.68 -5.49 -11.97
C GLY A 120 6.86 -5.81 -11.04
N LYS A 121 7.13 -5.03 -9.99
CA LYS A 121 8.15 -5.37 -8.98
C LYS A 121 7.49 -5.73 -7.65
N GLN A 122 7.18 -7.01 -7.45
CA GLN A 122 6.87 -7.53 -6.13
C GLN A 122 8.18 -7.67 -5.34
N THR A 123 8.67 -6.58 -4.75
CA THR A 123 9.71 -6.69 -3.72
C THR A 123 9.08 -7.35 -2.50
N THR A 124 9.60 -8.53 -2.16
CA THR A 124 9.08 -9.51 -1.19
C THR A 124 9.08 -9.05 0.26
N GLN A 125 9.33 -7.77 0.55
CA GLN A 125 9.40 -7.24 1.91
C GLN A 125 8.65 -5.92 2.11
N SER A 126 7.59 -5.64 1.33
CA SER A 126 6.67 -4.59 1.76
C SER A 126 5.99 -5.08 3.05
N LYS A 127 6.38 -4.51 4.20
CA LYS A 127 5.65 -4.60 5.47
C LYS A 127 4.17 -4.61 5.12
N GLN A 128 3.50 -5.74 5.34
CA GLN A 128 2.09 -5.90 5.04
C GLN A 128 1.35 -4.84 5.86
N THR A 129 1.13 -3.68 5.26
CA THR A 129 0.20 -2.70 5.82
C THR A 129 -1.10 -3.48 5.85
N LYS A 130 -1.58 -3.80 7.05
CA LYS A 130 -2.90 -4.42 7.25
C LYS A 130 -3.87 -3.55 6.47
N LYS A 131 -4.19 -3.94 5.24
CA LYS A 131 -5.24 -3.28 4.48
C LYS A 131 -6.44 -3.43 5.40
N CYS A 132 -7.03 -2.31 5.82
CA CYS A 132 -8.30 -2.35 6.54
C CYS A 132 -9.22 -3.20 5.68
N GLN A 133 -9.44 -4.45 6.10
CA GLN A 133 -10.38 -5.33 5.45
C GLN A 133 -11.72 -4.64 5.60
N TYR A 134 -12.23 -4.14 4.49
CA TYR A 134 -13.52 -3.51 4.47
C TYR A 134 -14.53 -4.63 4.70
N LEU A 135 -14.99 -4.78 5.94
CA LEU A 135 -16.06 -5.72 6.25
C LEU A 135 -17.24 -5.41 5.35
N HIS A 136 -17.71 -6.44 4.64
CA HIS A 136 -18.90 -6.38 3.80
C HIS A 136 -20.08 -5.86 4.64
N ASN A 137 -21.04 -5.17 3.99
CA ASN A 137 -22.11 -4.48 4.71
C ASN A 137 -22.92 -5.43 5.61
N GLU A 138 -23.18 -6.64 5.13
CA GLU A 138 -23.90 -7.71 5.84
C GLU A 138 -23.15 -8.16 7.08
N MET A 139 -21.86 -8.53 6.96
CA MET A 139 -21.01 -8.88 8.09
C MET A 139 -20.99 -7.82 9.21
N ARG A 140 -21.14 -6.54 8.84
CA ARG A 140 -21.21 -5.45 9.82
C ARG A 140 -22.56 -5.44 10.56
N LYS A 141 -23.67 -5.69 9.86
CA LYS A 141 -25.00 -5.79 10.47
C LYS A 141 -25.09 -7.01 11.38
N ASP A 142 -24.59 -8.16 10.94
CA ASP A 142 -24.56 -9.39 11.73
C ASP A 142 -23.79 -9.15 13.02
N LYS A 143 -22.62 -8.50 12.92
CA LYS A 143 -21.81 -8.16 14.09
C LYS A 143 -22.49 -7.16 15.03
N ILE A 144 -23.24 -6.19 14.50
CA ILE A 144 -24.05 -5.27 15.34
C ILE A 144 -25.13 -6.05 16.08
N GLN A 145 -25.83 -6.95 15.39
CA GLN A 145 -26.85 -7.80 15.99
C GLN A 145 -26.27 -8.71 17.08
N GLU A 146 -25.15 -9.37 16.80
CA GLU A 146 -24.42 -10.20 17.78
C GLU A 146 -24.06 -9.40 19.04
N LEU A 147 -23.45 -8.22 18.87
CA LEU A 147 -23.07 -7.37 19.99
C LEU A 147 -24.29 -6.87 20.78
N SER A 148 -25.40 -6.54 20.11
CA SER A 148 -26.65 -6.15 20.79
C SER A 148 -27.25 -7.30 21.61
N GLY A 149 -27.26 -8.51 21.07
CA GLY A 149 -27.74 -9.70 21.78
C GLY A 149 -26.86 -10.02 22.98
N ALA A 150 -25.53 -9.92 22.83
CA ALA A 150 -24.60 -10.12 23.92
C ALA A 150 -24.77 -9.08 25.05
N ILE A 151 -25.08 -7.83 24.73
CA ILE A 151 -25.38 -6.78 25.72
C ILE A 151 -26.68 -7.11 26.46
N GLN A 152 -27.70 -7.59 25.74
CA GLN A 152 -28.97 -7.99 26.34
C GLN A 152 -28.78 -9.17 27.31
N ASN A 153 -28.08 -10.22 26.88
CA ASN A 153 -27.75 -11.37 27.74
C ASN A 153 -26.97 -10.96 28.99
N HIS A 154 -26.03 -10.02 28.86
CA HIS A 154 -25.29 -9.48 30.00
C HIS A 154 -26.22 -8.71 30.97
N ASN A 155 -27.19 -7.93 30.47
CA ASN A 155 -28.17 -7.24 31.31
C ASN A 155 -29.10 -8.23 32.04
N GLU A 156 -29.55 -9.29 31.36
CA GLU A 156 -30.37 -10.35 31.98
C GLU A 156 -29.59 -11.08 33.08
N THR A 157 -28.32 -11.41 32.82
CA THR A 157 -27.42 -12.04 33.80
C THR A 157 -27.21 -11.15 35.02
N ILE A 158 -26.93 -9.86 34.80
CA ILE A 158 -26.83 -8.87 35.89
C ILE A 158 -28.12 -8.85 36.72
N SER A 159 -29.29 -8.79 36.07
CA SER A 159 -30.58 -8.77 36.79
C SER A 159 -30.82 -10.01 37.65
N LEU A 160 -30.43 -11.19 37.15
CA LEU A 160 -30.52 -12.45 37.91
C LEU A 160 -29.58 -12.45 39.12
N LEU A 161 -28.33 -12.02 38.92
CA LEU A 161 -27.34 -11.93 39.99
C LEU A 161 -27.71 -10.87 41.04
N GLU A 162 -28.32 -9.75 40.64
CA GLU A 162 -28.83 -8.73 41.56
C GLU A 162 -29.94 -9.31 42.46
N LYS A 163 -30.89 -10.06 41.88
CA LYS A 163 -31.93 -10.76 42.65
C LYS A 163 -31.32 -11.79 43.60
N GLN A 164 -30.28 -12.50 43.16
CA GLN A 164 -29.60 -13.48 44.00
C GLN A 164 -28.83 -12.82 45.15
N LYS A 165 -28.10 -11.74 44.88
CA LYS A 165 -27.44 -10.89 45.88
C LYS A 165 -28.45 -10.38 46.91
N GLN A 166 -29.62 -9.93 46.48
CA GLN A 166 -30.67 -9.47 47.38
C GLN A 166 -31.16 -10.59 48.31
N LYS A 167 -31.31 -11.83 47.81
CA LYS A 167 -31.66 -12.99 48.64
C LYS A 167 -30.59 -13.29 49.70
N TYR A 168 -29.31 -13.23 49.35
CA TYR A 168 -28.23 -13.43 50.31
C TYR A 168 -28.15 -12.31 51.34
N SER A 169 -28.37 -11.07 50.92
CA SER A 169 -28.48 -9.92 51.84
C SER A 169 -29.63 -10.10 52.84
N ASN A 170 -30.79 -10.60 52.39
CA ASN A 170 -31.93 -10.85 53.27
C ASN A 170 -31.72 -12.03 54.23
N THR A 171 -30.81 -12.94 53.92
CA THR A 171 -30.47 -14.12 54.76
C THR A 171 -29.18 -13.91 55.54
N GLU A 172 -28.67 -12.68 55.60
CA GLU A 172 -27.43 -12.27 56.30
C GLU A 172 -26.16 -13.03 55.85
N LYS A 173 -26.20 -13.58 54.63
CA LYS A 173 -25.08 -14.27 53.97
C LYS A 173 -24.21 -13.27 53.21
N PHE A 174 -23.50 -12.42 53.96
CA PHE A 174 -22.80 -11.26 53.39
C PHE A 174 -21.56 -11.62 52.56
N LEU A 175 -20.88 -12.72 52.89
CA LEU A 175 -19.70 -13.16 52.14
C LEU A 175 -20.10 -13.60 50.72
N GLU A 176 -21.15 -14.40 50.61
CA GLU A 176 -21.72 -14.87 49.35
C GLU A 176 -22.30 -13.70 48.54
N ALA A 177 -22.95 -12.75 49.20
CA ALA A 177 -23.42 -11.52 48.55
C ALA A 177 -22.24 -10.68 47.99
N ALA A 178 -21.10 -10.65 48.67
CA ALA A 178 -19.90 -9.95 48.21
C ALA A 178 -19.25 -10.65 47.01
N GLU A 179 -19.23 -11.98 46.97
CA GLU A 179 -18.76 -12.76 45.82
C GLU A 179 -19.61 -12.50 44.58
N ILE A 180 -20.94 -12.52 44.72
CA ILE A 180 -21.84 -12.17 43.62
C ILE A 180 -21.63 -10.73 43.17
N ASN A 181 -21.39 -9.81 44.10
CA ASN A 181 -21.11 -8.42 43.74
C ASN A 181 -19.83 -8.29 42.90
N LYS A 182 -18.80 -9.11 43.15
CA LYS A 182 -17.61 -9.17 42.28
C LYS A 182 -17.97 -9.64 40.87
N SER A 183 -18.76 -10.71 40.74
CA SER A 183 -19.21 -11.21 39.43
C SER A 183 -20.05 -10.19 38.65
N ILE A 184 -20.91 -9.42 39.34
CA ILE A 184 -21.69 -8.32 38.73
C ILE A 184 -20.76 -7.24 38.17
N LEU A 185 -19.70 -6.87 38.91
CA LEU A 185 -18.72 -5.88 38.45
C LEU A 185 -17.95 -6.35 37.21
N GLU A 186 -17.56 -7.62 37.16
CA GLU A 186 -16.89 -8.21 35.99
C GLU A 186 -17.79 -8.15 34.75
N ILE A 187 -19.06 -8.58 34.86
CA ILE A 187 -20.02 -8.54 33.76
C ILE A 187 -20.32 -7.09 33.34
N HIS A 188 -20.36 -6.14 34.28
CA HIS A 188 -20.48 -4.72 33.94
C HIS A 188 -19.31 -4.21 33.10
N GLN A 189 -18.07 -4.59 33.43
CA GLN A 189 -16.89 -4.21 32.65
C GLN A 189 -16.97 -4.77 31.22
N GLU A 190 -17.28 -6.06 31.08
CA GLU A 190 -17.44 -6.68 29.76
C GLU A 190 -18.55 -6.02 28.94
N ARG A 191 -19.69 -5.74 29.56
CA ARG A 191 -20.80 -5.03 28.92
C ARG A 191 -20.34 -3.66 28.43
N GLN A 192 -19.57 -2.91 29.21
CA GLN A 192 -19.03 -1.61 28.80
C GLN A 192 -18.06 -1.71 27.61
N LEU A 193 -17.28 -2.79 27.52
CA LEU A 193 -16.40 -3.01 26.37
C LEU A 193 -17.23 -3.28 25.10
N LYS A 194 -18.23 -4.15 25.18
CA LYS A 194 -19.14 -4.47 24.07
C LYS A 194 -19.95 -3.25 23.61
N THR A 195 -20.45 -2.42 24.53
CA THR A 195 -21.17 -1.18 24.17
C THR A 195 -20.26 -0.17 23.46
N LYS A 196 -18.99 -0.04 23.88
CA LYS A 196 -17.99 0.79 23.19
C LYS A 196 -17.71 0.27 21.78
N GLU A 197 -17.65 -1.05 21.58
CA GLU A 197 -17.45 -1.66 20.26
C GLU A 197 -18.67 -1.41 19.35
N LEU A 198 -19.88 -1.64 19.86
CA LEU A 198 -21.13 -1.39 19.16
C LEU A 198 -21.21 0.08 18.70
N ALA A 199 -20.95 1.02 19.61
CA ALA A 199 -20.96 2.45 19.28
C ALA A 199 -19.93 2.83 18.19
N LYS A 200 -18.79 2.14 18.10
CA LYS A 200 -17.82 2.34 17.01
C LYS A 200 -18.37 1.85 15.67
N LEU A 201 -19.02 0.68 15.66
CA LEU A 201 -19.62 0.10 14.45
C LEU A 201 -20.80 0.94 13.94
N GLU A 202 -21.69 1.40 14.82
CA GLU A 202 -22.80 2.29 14.46
C GLU A 202 -22.31 3.63 13.88
N LYS A 203 -21.27 4.22 14.48
CA LYS A 203 -20.62 5.43 13.93
C LYS A 203 -20.03 5.17 12.54
N ALA A 204 -19.49 3.98 12.29
CA ALA A 204 -18.99 3.61 10.96
C ALA A 204 -20.15 3.41 9.96
N GLU A 205 -21.25 2.80 10.40
CA GLU A 205 -22.43 2.56 9.57
C GLU A 205 -23.14 3.86 9.18
N THR A 206 -23.38 4.75 10.13
CA THR A 206 -23.96 6.08 9.88
C THR A 206 -23.13 6.90 8.89
N LYS A 207 -21.80 6.89 9.04
CA LYS A 207 -20.87 7.52 8.06
C LYS A 207 -21.00 6.90 6.68
N SER A 208 -21.05 5.57 6.59
CA SER A 208 -21.24 4.85 5.32
C SER A 208 -22.58 5.20 4.66
N ARG A 209 -23.67 5.23 5.43
CA ARG A 209 -25.01 5.59 4.96
C ARG A 209 -25.04 7.02 4.42
N ASN A 210 -24.44 7.96 5.16
CA ASN A 210 -24.34 9.36 4.75
C ASN A 210 -23.50 9.53 3.48
N SER A 211 -22.41 8.77 3.32
CA SER A 211 -21.61 8.78 2.09
C SER A 211 -22.41 8.29 0.88
N LYS A 212 -23.15 7.18 1.02
CA LYS A 212 -24.04 6.66 -0.03
C LYS A 212 -25.12 7.69 -0.42
N LYS A 213 -25.80 8.29 0.56
CA LYS A 213 -26.84 9.32 0.33
C LYS A 213 -26.30 10.53 -0.44
N ARG A 214 -25.07 10.98 -0.12
CA ARG A 214 -24.41 12.08 -0.86
C ARG A 214 -24.12 11.69 -2.30
N LYS A 215 -23.63 10.47 -2.54
CA LYS A 215 -23.33 9.99 -3.91
C LYS A 215 -24.58 9.87 -4.77
N THR A 216 -25.67 9.30 -4.25
CA THR A 216 -26.94 9.20 -4.99
C THR A 216 -27.48 10.58 -5.34
N SER A 217 -27.53 11.51 -4.37
CA SER A 217 -27.98 12.89 -4.62
C SER A 217 -27.11 13.68 -5.62
N SER A 218 -25.81 13.34 -5.73
CA SER A 218 -24.90 13.99 -6.69
C SER A 218 -25.04 13.44 -8.11
N THR A 219 -25.46 12.18 -8.24
CA THR A 219 -25.66 11.52 -9.53
C THR A 219 -26.98 11.97 -10.14
N GLU A 220 -28.01 12.10 -9.32
CA GLU A 220 -29.33 12.63 -9.68
C GLU A 220 -29.28 14.09 -10.13
N ARG A 221 -28.38 14.90 -9.55
CA ARG A 221 -28.10 16.28 -10.01
C ARG A 221 -27.32 16.36 -11.34
N LYS A 222 -26.63 15.29 -11.75
CA LYS A 222 -25.90 15.24 -13.03
C LYS A 222 -26.80 14.74 -14.16
N SER A 223 -27.70 13.79 -13.90
CA SER A 223 -28.66 13.31 -14.89
C SER A 223 -29.71 14.36 -15.27
N SER A 224 -30.12 15.23 -14.34
CA SER A 224 -31.05 16.34 -14.64
C SER A 224 -30.41 17.48 -15.45
N LYS A 225 -29.07 17.56 -15.50
CA LYS A 225 -28.35 18.58 -16.28
C LYS A 225 -28.02 18.14 -17.71
N SER A 226 -28.01 16.83 -17.99
CA SER A 226 -27.85 16.28 -19.34
C SER A 226 -29.17 16.05 -20.08
N GLY A 227 -30.32 16.00 -19.38
CA GLY A 227 -31.64 15.86 -20.01
C GLY A 227 -32.22 17.16 -20.57
N ALA A 228 -31.79 18.32 -20.06
CA ALA A 228 -32.33 19.63 -20.45
C ALA A 228 -31.78 20.18 -21.78
N LEU A 229 -30.82 19.49 -22.43
CA LEU A 229 -30.24 19.94 -23.71
C LEU A 229 -30.89 19.26 -24.94
N THR A 230 -31.62 18.16 -24.75
CA THR A 230 -32.20 17.37 -25.86
C THR A 230 -33.67 17.68 -26.16
N GLU A 231 -34.35 18.47 -25.33
CA GLU A 231 -35.79 18.76 -25.49
C GLU A 231 -36.08 20.03 -26.31
N TRP A 232 -35.04 20.77 -26.72
CA TRP A 232 -35.15 21.99 -27.54
C TRP A 232 -34.87 21.79 -29.05
N LEU A 233 -34.67 20.55 -29.50
CA LEU A 233 -34.26 20.24 -30.89
C LEU A 233 -35.28 19.44 -31.71
N PHE A 234 -36.51 19.31 -31.23
CA PHE A 234 -37.62 18.67 -31.97
C PHE A 234 -38.95 19.42 -31.76
N SER A 235 -38.94 20.74 -31.95
CA SER A 235 -40.17 21.53 -32.07
C SER A 235 -40.05 22.48 -33.23
N ASP A 236 -39.93 21.92 -34.43
CA ASP A 236 -40.29 22.61 -35.66
C ASP A 236 -41.22 21.70 -36.48
N ASP A 237 -42.41 22.26 -36.71
CA ASP A 237 -43.16 22.19 -37.96
C ASP A 237 -43.95 20.92 -38.30
N THR A 238 -45.22 20.88 -37.86
CA THR A 238 -46.35 20.58 -38.77
C THR A 238 -47.62 21.26 -38.25
N SER A 239 -47.81 22.53 -38.60
CA SER A 239 -49.12 23.20 -38.57
C SER A 239 -49.79 23.00 -39.93
N LEU A 240 -50.54 21.91 -40.10
CA LEU A 240 -51.57 21.82 -41.13
C LEU A 240 -52.93 21.93 -40.46
N LYS A 241 -53.59 23.06 -40.74
CA LYS A 241 -54.97 23.35 -40.40
C LYS A 241 -55.89 22.35 -41.09
N GLU A 242 -56.62 21.55 -40.30
CA GLU A 242 -57.90 21.02 -40.72
C GLU A 242 -58.99 21.64 -39.83
N ASN A 243 -59.87 22.42 -40.46
CA ASN A 243 -61.07 22.94 -39.83
C ASN A 243 -62.08 21.80 -39.65
N PRO A 244 -62.72 21.65 -38.48
CA PRO A 244 -63.79 20.69 -38.28
C PRO A 244 -65.10 21.19 -38.90
N VAL A 245 -65.65 20.41 -39.85
CA VAL A 245 -67.08 20.44 -40.17
C VAL A 245 -67.79 19.62 -39.10
N ASN A 246 -68.41 20.29 -38.14
CA ASN A 246 -69.41 19.66 -37.27
C ASN A 246 -70.79 19.83 -37.90
N GLN A 247 -71.43 18.69 -38.14
CA GLN A 247 -72.87 18.53 -38.22
C GLN A 247 -73.49 18.82 -36.85
N GLU A 248 -74.62 19.52 -36.83
CA GLU A 248 -75.81 19.19 -36.03
C GLU A 248 -77.00 20.03 -36.53
N HIS A 249 -77.86 19.41 -37.35
CA HIS A 249 -79.31 19.27 -37.17
C HIS A 249 -79.95 18.56 -38.37
#